data_AF-A2TEG2-F1
#
_entry.id   AF-A2TEG2-F1
#
_cell.length_a   1.000
_cell.length_b   1.000
_cell.length_c   1.000
_cell.angle_alpha   90.00
_cell.angle_beta   90.00
_cell.angle_gamma   90.00
#
_symmetry.space_group_name_H-M   'P 1'
#
loop_
_entity.id
_entity.type
_entity.pdbx_description
1 polymer ?
#
loop_
_entity_poly.entity_id
_entity_poly.type
_entity_poly.pdbx_seq_one_letter_code
_entity_poly.pdbx_strand_id
1 'polypeptide(L)'
;TEFRIAGYRYSTSGYYDFSDAVAERERYENGYYRNDYYDQNDRNLGVPDWAESRRRSYYTSRFNNKRQRVELSVNQRIAGSSTLYANLSNQSYWGGSGEDRTVQTGFNSSYKNISYGVFYQDSRSNYGYKDRSVNLTVSIPFSFFSKDSSDMTASFNAGHSKQSGNTYSAGLSGTALDDNRLNYAVQSGHDRYSGQTSSANVGYQGSMGTINAGYSYSKDYQQSSLGVAGGIVAHSGGVTLT
;
A
#
# COMPACT_ATOMS: atom_id res chain seq x y z
N THR A 1 -11.93 13.40 20.50
CA THR A 1 -11.17 12.19 20.14
C THR A 1 -12.15 11.08 19.91
N GLU A 2 -12.03 10.38 18.78
CA GLU A 2 -12.88 9.25 18.39
C GLU A 2 -12.04 7.97 18.48
N PHE A 3 -12.41 7.09 19.39
CA PHE A 3 -11.85 5.74 19.47
C PHE A 3 -12.73 4.84 18.60
N ARG A 4 -12.14 4.23 17.57
CA ARG A 4 -12.91 3.39 16.63
C ARG A 4 -12.94 1.94 17.05
N ILE A 5 -11.78 1.40 17.44
CA ILE A 5 -11.67 0.01 17.88
C ILE A 5 -10.51 -0.16 18.85
N ALA A 6 -10.76 -0.95 19.90
CA ALA A 6 -9.74 -1.48 20.78
C ALA A 6 -10.04 -2.97 21.00
N GLY A 7 -9.19 -3.84 20.49
CA GLY A 7 -9.34 -5.28 20.53
C GLY A 7 -8.15 -5.95 21.19
N TYR A 8 -8.43 -6.91 22.07
CA TYR A 8 -7.43 -7.81 22.61
C TYR A 8 -7.91 -9.25 22.50
N ARG A 9 -7.10 -10.10 21.89
CA ARG A 9 -7.33 -11.53 21.81
C ARG A 9 -6.15 -12.27 22.42
N TYR A 10 -6.45 -13.26 23.23
CA TYR A 10 -5.48 -14.20 23.78
C TYR A 10 -5.88 -15.63 23.45
N SER A 11 -4.90 -16.43 23.02
CA SER A 11 -5.05 -17.84 22.68
C SER A 11 -4.00 -18.65 23.45
N THR A 12 -4.44 -19.72 24.11
CA THR A 12 -3.55 -20.66 24.80
C THR A 12 -2.65 -21.41 23.81
N SER A 13 -1.53 -21.97 24.27
CA SER A 13 -0.59 -22.68 23.39
C SER A 13 -1.17 -23.89 22.66
N GLY A 14 -2.25 -24.50 23.17
CA GLY A 14 -2.97 -25.60 22.50
C GLY A 14 -4.09 -25.16 21.55
N TYR A 15 -4.32 -23.86 21.38
CA TYR A 15 -5.37 -23.36 20.50
C TYR A 15 -4.84 -23.24 19.07
N TYR A 16 -5.60 -23.77 18.12
CA TYR A 16 -5.34 -23.65 16.69
C TYR A 16 -6.64 -23.26 16.01
N ASP A 17 -6.59 -22.23 15.16
CA ASP A 17 -7.64 -22.03 14.17
C ASP A 17 -7.42 -23.01 13.00
N PHE A 18 -8.42 -23.14 12.11
CA PHE A 18 -8.34 -24.07 10.99
C PHE A 18 -7.12 -23.78 10.09
N SER A 19 -6.78 -22.51 9.88
CA SER A 19 -5.63 -22.13 9.07
C SER A 19 -4.30 -22.48 9.75
N ASP A 20 -4.22 -22.34 11.07
CA ASP A 20 -3.05 -22.71 11.87
C ASP A 20 -2.86 -24.24 11.84
N ALA A 21 -3.93 -25.04 11.91
CA ALA A 21 -3.86 -26.50 11.84
C ALA A 21 -3.38 -27.01 10.46
N VAL A 22 -3.84 -26.37 9.38
CA VAL A 22 -3.36 -26.69 8.02
C VAL A 22 -1.89 -26.30 7.87
N ALA A 23 -1.50 -25.11 8.34
CA ALA A 23 -0.12 -24.63 8.26
C ALA A 23 0.85 -25.45 9.12
N GLU A 24 0.42 -25.90 10.30
CA GLU A 24 1.20 -26.81 11.15
C GLU A 24 1.52 -28.11 10.43
N ARG A 25 0.50 -28.72 9.81
CA ARG A 25 0.66 -29.95 9.02
C ARG A 25 1.57 -29.76 7.82
N GLU A 26 1.43 -28.65 7.09
CA GLU A 26 2.23 -28.35 5.89
C GLU A 26 3.71 -28.12 6.23
N ARG A 27 4.00 -27.46 7.36
CA ARG A 27 5.38 -27.09 7.74
C ARG A 27 6.14 -28.19 8.46
N TYR A 28 5.47 -29.26 8.86
CA TYR A 28 6.11 -30.36 9.59
C TYR A 28 6.90 -31.26 8.64
N GLU A 29 8.22 -31.20 8.74
CA GLU A 29 9.17 -31.98 7.95
C GLU A 29 10.24 -32.59 8.88
N ASN A 30 10.43 -33.92 8.81
CA ASN A 30 11.49 -34.64 9.54
C ASN A 30 11.58 -34.38 11.06
N GLY A 31 10.44 -34.21 11.73
CA GLY A 31 10.38 -33.97 13.18
C GLY A 31 10.53 -32.51 13.60
N TYR A 32 10.63 -31.58 12.65
CA TYR A 32 10.73 -30.16 12.90
C TYR A 32 9.75 -29.36 12.03
N TYR A 33 9.49 -28.12 12.41
CA TYR A 33 8.67 -27.18 11.63
C TYR A 33 9.57 -26.25 10.83
N ARG A 34 9.44 -26.28 9.50
CA ARG A 34 10.14 -25.37 8.60
C ARG A 34 9.51 -23.98 8.63
N ASN A 35 10.30 -22.97 8.93
CA ASN A 35 9.89 -21.58 8.92
C ASN A 35 10.73 -20.81 7.91
N ASP A 36 10.05 -20.27 6.90
CA ASP A 36 10.70 -19.48 5.87
C ASP A 36 10.69 -17.99 6.24
N TYR A 37 11.79 -17.31 6.00
CA TYR A 37 11.94 -15.88 6.24
C TYR A 37 12.74 -15.21 5.12
N TYR A 38 12.56 -13.91 4.96
CA TYR A 38 13.35 -13.13 4.01
C TYR A 38 14.56 -12.52 4.69
N ASP A 39 15.77 -12.95 4.31
CA ASP A 39 17.02 -12.38 4.83
C ASP A 39 17.35 -11.09 4.07
N GLN A 40 17.27 -9.97 4.77
CA GLN A 40 17.50 -8.64 4.18
C GLN A 40 18.98 -8.26 4.08
N ASN A 41 19.86 -9.00 4.76
CA ASN A 41 21.30 -8.73 4.78
C ASN A 41 22.06 -9.53 3.74
N ASP A 42 21.41 -10.52 3.11
CA ASP A 42 21.98 -11.37 2.07
C ASP A 42 21.84 -10.67 0.71
N ARG A 43 22.79 -9.76 0.41
CA ARG A 43 22.91 -9.14 -0.92
C ARG A 43 23.93 -9.92 -1.74
N ASN A 44 23.46 -10.64 -2.76
CA ASN A 44 24.36 -11.25 -3.73
C ASN A 44 24.77 -10.19 -4.75
N LEU A 45 25.97 -9.64 -4.56
CA LEU A 45 26.57 -8.67 -5.47
C LEU A 45 26.60 -9.27 -6.90
N GLY A 46 25.83 -8.68 -7.82
CA GLY A 46 25.76 -9.08 -9.23
C GLY A 46 24.50 -9.85 -9.64
N VAL A 47 23.56 -10.13 -8.73
CA VAL A 47 22.26 -10.74 -9.05
C VAL A 47 21.17 -9.67 -9.04
N PRO A 48 20.32 -9.55 -10.08
CA PRO A 48 19.17 -8.63 -10.07
C PRO A 48 18.20 -8.95 -8.92
N ASP A 49 17.64 -7.93 -8.29
CA ASP A 49 16.73 -8.05 -7.13
C ASP A 49 15.53 -9.00 -7.33
N TRP A 50 15.05 -9.16 -8.57
CA TRP A 50 13.95 -10.08 -8.91
C TRP A 50 14.39 -11.55 -9.04
N ALA A 51 15.69 -11.80 -9.19
CA ALA A 51 16.29 -13.13 -9.31
C ALA A 51 16.87 -13.65 -7.98
N GLU A 52 17.00 -12.79 -6.96
CA GLU A 52 17.47 -13.20 -5.64
C GLU A 52 16.39 -13.98 -4.87
N SER A 53 16.60 -15.28 -4.64
CA SER A 53 15.84 -16.02 -3.63
C SER A 53 16.32 -15.62 -2.24
N ARG A 54 15.82 -14.49 -1.73
CA ARG A 54 16.06 -14.00 -0.35
C ARG A 54 15.42 -14.86 0.73
N ARG A 55 14.74 -15.95 0.34
CA ARG A 55 13.98 -16.83 1.23
C ARG A 55 14.92 -17.87 1.84
N ARG A 56 15.21 -17.73 3.13
CA ARG A 56 15.92 -18.72 3.94
C ARG A 56 14.95 -19.48 4.83
N SER A 57 15.34 -20.66 5.30
CA SER A 57 14.52 -21.50 6.17
C SER A 57 15.27 -21.82 7.45
N TYR A 58 14.58 -21.79 8.58
CA TYR A 58 15.06 -22.35 9.84
C TYR A 58 14.04 -23.35 10.38
N TYR A 59 14.53 -24.30 11.17
CA TYR A 59 13.71 -25.38 11.72
C TYR A 59 13.47 -25.16 13.20
N THR A 60 12.23 -25.28 13.64
CA THR A 60 11.85 -25.18 15.06
C THR A 60 11.26 -26.49 15.54
N SER A 61 11.47 -26.83 16.81
CA SER A 61 10.86 -28.02 17.43
C SER A 61 9.38 -27.82 17.77
N ARG A 62 8.88 -26.58 17.70
CA ARG A 62 7.49 -26.22 18.00
C ARG A 62 6.93 -25.31 16.93
N PHE A 63 5.65 -25.49 16.62
CA PHE A 63 4.92 -24.61 15.72
C PHE A 63 4.61 -23.28 16.42
N ASN A 64 4.77 -22.18 15.68
CA ASN A 64 4.55 -20.83 16.21
C ASN A 64 3.08 -20.42 16.02
N ASN A 65 2.17 -20.98 16.82
CA ASN A 65 0.77 -20.56 16.80
C ASN A 65 0.57 -19.19 17.47
N LYS A 66 -0.51 -18.50 17.11
CA LYS A 66 -0.81 -17.14 17.56
C LYS A 66 -1.10 -17.14 19.07
N ARG A 67 -0.45 -16.25 19.81
CA ARG A 67 -0.59 -16.13 21.27
C ARG A 67 -1.47 -14.96 21.66
N GLN A 68 -1.06 -13.75 21.32
CA GLN A 68 -1.77 -12.54 21.69
C GLN A 68 -1.85 -11.61 20.50
N ARG A 69 -2.98 -10.93 20.35
CA ARG A 69 -3.19 -9.90 19.33
C ARG A 69 -3.81 -8.68 19.98
N VAL A 70 -3.14 -7.54 19.81
CA VAL A 70 -3.61 -6.22 20.22
C VAL A 70 -3.91 -5.41 18.98
N GLU A 71 -5.10 -4.84 18.89
CA GLU A 71 -5.50 -3.92 17.82
C GLU A 71 -6.05 -2.63 18.44
N LEU A 72 -5.50 -1.49 18.04
CA LEU A 72 -5.97 -0.18 18.46
C LEU A 72 -6.10 0.73 17.25
N SER A 73 -7.21 1.46 17.14
CA SER A 73 -7.41 2.51 16.14
C SER A 73 -8.02 3.75 16.79
N VAL A 74 -7.31 4.86 16.65
CA VAL A 74 -7.68 6.16 17.19
C VAL A 74 -7.71 7.17 16.05
N ASN A 75 -8.77 7.95 15.99
CA ASN A 75 -8.87 9.10 15.09
C ASN A 75 -9.29 10.34 15.89
N GLN A 76 -8.51 11.40 15.82
CA GLN A 76 -8.77 12.63 16.55
C GLN A 76 -8.76 13.81 15.58
N ARG A 77 -9.95 14.39 15.38
CA ARG A 77 -10.05 15.74 14.82
C ARG A 77 -9.53 16.74 15.87
N ILE A 78 -8.57 17.57 15.49
CA ILE A 78 -7.93 18.54 16.41
C ILE A 78 -8.60 19.90 16.27
N ALA A 79 -8.48 20.54 15.11
CA ALA A 79 -9.08 21.83 14.81
C ALA A 79 -9.25 22.00 13.30
N GLY A 80 -10.33 22.68 12.87
CA GLY A 80 -10.61 22.90 11.45
C GLY A 80 -10.69 21.60 10.65
N SER A 81 -9.88 21.49 9.60
CA SER A 81 -9.72 20.33 8.74
C SER A 81 -8.58 19.39 9.17
N SER A 82 -7.95 19.63 10.31
CA SER A 82 -6.83 18.82 10.81
C SER A 82 -7.31 17.56 11.54
N THR A 83 -6.78 16.41 11.14
CA THR A 83 -7.04 15.09 11.72
C THR A 83 -5.74 14.36 12.00
N LEU A 84 -5.61 13.82 13.20
CA LEU A 84 -4.55 12.90 13.59
C LEU A 84 -5.15 11.50 13.73
N TYR A 85 -4.49 10.49 13.21
CA TYR A 85 -4.88 9.10 13.44
C TYR A 85 -3.68 8.25 13.86
N ALA A 86 -3.98 7.18 14.59
CA ALA A 86 -3.01 6.17 14.98
C ALA A 86 -3.66 4.79 14.92
N ASN A 87 -2.99 3.85 14.26
CA ASN A 87 -3.34 2.44 14.21
C ASN A 87 -2.18 1.61 14.75
N LEU A 88 -2.48 0.63 15.60
CA LEU A 88 -1.53 -0.33 16.12
C LEU A 88 -2.12 -1.73 15.93
N SER A 89 -1.33 -2.61 15.33
CA SER A 89 -1.55 -4.05 15.37
C SER A 89 -0.28 -4.70 15.91
N ASN A 90 -0.38 -5.50 16.96
CA ASN A 90 0.73 -6.31 17.45
C ASN A 90 0.27 -7.74 17.71
N GLN A 91 0.87 -8.69 17.02
CA GLN A 91 0.62 -10.11 17.16
C GLN A 91 1.89 -10.84 17.59
N SER A 92 1.84 -11.51 18.74
CA SER A 92 2.92 -12.39 19.18
C SER A 92 2.54 -13.86 19.01
N TYR A 93 3.56 -14.71 19.00
CA TYR A 93 3.43 -16.15 18.79
C TYR A 93 3.96 -16.93 19.98
N TRP A 94 3.52 -18.17 20.15
CA TRP A 94 4.20 -19.13 21.01
C TRP A 94 5.45 -19.67 20.30
N GLY A 95 6.40 -20.26 21.04
CA GLY A 95 7.57 -20.90 20.45
C GLY A 95 8.73 -19.97 20.04
N GLY A 96 8.54 -18.65 20.06
CA GLY A 96 9.57 -17.66 19.75
C GLY A 96 9.34 -16.29 20.37
N SER A 97 10.32 -15.39 20.24
CA SER A 97 10.26 -14.00 20.73
C SER A 97 9.87 -12.98 19.65
N GLY A 98 9.69 -13.41 18.40
CA GLY A 98 9.31 -12.51 17.32
C GLY A 98 7.81 -12.17 17.33
N GLU A 99 7.51 -11.03 16.74
CA GLU A 99 6.18 -10.42 16.73
C GLU A 99 5.92 -9.82 15.34
N ASP A 100 4.68 -9.93 14.85
CA ASP A 100 4.21 -9.12 13.73
C ASP A 100 3.59 -7.86 14.29
N ARG A 101 4.24 -6.72 14.04
CA ARG A 101 3.83 -5.43 14.56
C ARG A 101 3.75 -4.40 13.45
N THR A 102 2.64 -3.71 13.38
CA THR A 102 2.45 -2.55 12.51
C THR A 102 1.95 -1.38 13.35
N VAL A 103 2.72 -0.29 13.36
CA VAL A 103 2.31 1.00 13.91
C VAL A 103 2.18 1.96 12.75
N GLN A 104 1.03 2.61 12.61
CA GLN A 104 0.80 3.67 11.63
C GLN A 104 0.27 4.89 12.34
N THR A 105 0.89 6.03 12.11
CA THR A 105 0.38 7.31 12.60
C THR A 105 0.38 8.30 11.47
N GLY A 106 -0.70 9.06 11.32
CA GLY A 106 -0.77 10.06 10.28
C GLY A 106 -1.42 11.33 10.77
N PHE A 107 -0.94 12.45 10.25
CA PHE A 107 -1.52 13.76 10.41
C PHE A 107 -1.93 14.25 9.03
N ASN A 108 -3.18 14.64 8.87
CA ASN A 108 -3.68 15.28 7.67
C ASN A 108 -4.28 16.62 8.04
N SER A 109 -4.07 17.62 7.20
CA SER A 109 -4.66 18.94 7.35
C SER A 109 -4.85 19.57 5.99
N SER A 110 -5.72 20.57 5.93
CA SER A 110 -5.83 21.40 4.74
C SER A 110 -5.82 22.87 5.12
N TYR A 111 -5.25 23.68 4.25
CA TYR A 111 -5.31 25.12 4.34
C TYR A 111 -5.83 25.67 3.01
N LYS A 112 -7.01 26.30 3.06
CA LYS A 112 -7.80 26.63 1.87
C LYS A 112 -8.01 25.38 1.02
N ASN A 113 -7.58 25.40 -0.23
CA ASN A 113 -7.73 24.27 -1.14
C ASN A 113 -6.52 23.31 -1.08
N ILE A 114 -5.44 23.68 -0.39
CA ILE A 114 -4.22 22.85 -0.32
C ILE A 114 -4.38 21.82 0.79
N SER A 115 -4.18 20.55 0.47
CA SER A 115 -4.16 19.44 1.43
C SER A 115 -2.74 18.95 1.64
N TYR A 116 -2.38 18.63 2.87
CA TYR A 116 -1.07 18.09 3.19
C TYR A 116 -1.17 17.04 4.31
N GLY A 117 -0.30 16.05 4.23
CA GLY A 117 -0.30 14.92 5.14
C GLY A 117 1.10 14.42 5.46
N VAL A 118 1.31 14.01 6.70
CA VAL A 118 2.53 13.33 7.16
C VAL A 118 2.14 11.99 7.72
N PHE A 119 2.80 10.94 7.27
CA PHE A 119 2.50 9.55 7.58
C PHE A 119 3.77 8.88 8.09
N TYR A 120 3.67 8.19 9.21
CA TYR A 120 4.74 7.38 9.77
C TYR A 120 4.26 5.94 9.91
N GLN A 121 5.11 4.99 9.53
CA GLN A 121 4.85 3.57 9.64
C GLN A 121 6.07 2.84 10.22
N ASP A 122 5.87 2.01 11.25
CA ASP A 122 6.83 1.02 11.75
C ASP A 122 6.23 -0.36 11.50
N SER A 123 6.81 -1.10 10.57
CA SER A 123 6.40 -2.46 10.21
C SER A 123 7.49 -3.44 10.59
N ARG A 124 7.14 -4.42 11.42
CA ARG A 124 8.01 -5.49 11.86
C ARG A 124 7.30 -6.81 11.64
N SER A 125 8.02 -7.79 11.12
CA SER A 125 7.55 -9.16 11.05
C SER A 125 8.31 -10.05 12.03
N ASN A 126 7.63 -11.11 12.48
CA ASN A 126 8.21 -12.23 13.20
C ASN A 126 9.36 -12.89 12.41
N TYR A 127 9.37 -12.72 11.08
CA TYR A 127 10.36 -13.27 10.16
C TYR A 127 11.53 -12.32 9.85
N GLY A 128 11.82 -11.36 10.73
CA GLY A 128 13.03 -10.53 10.65
C GLY A 128 12.92 -9.28 9.78
N TYR A 129 11.85 -9.14 8.97
CA TYR A 129 11.57 -7.89 8.28
C TYR A 129 11.33 -6.76 9.29
N LYS A 130 12.04 -5.64 9.14
CA LYS A 130 11.79 -4.42 9.91
C LYS A 130 12.00 -3.21 9.03
N ASP A 131 10.95 -2.42 8.84
CA ASP A 131 11.03 -1.16 8.14
C ASP A 131 10.34 -0.04 8.90
N ARG A 132 10.95 1.14 8.83
CA ARG A 132 10.39 2.38 9.35
C ARG A 132 10.39 3.39 8.23
N SER A 133 9.21 3.92 7.93
CA SER A 133 9.05 4.91 6.90
C SER A 133 8.31 6.14 7.38
N VAL A 134 8.70 7.28 6.81
CA VAL A 134 8.00 8.56 6.93
C VAL A 134 7.68 9.03 5.52
N ASN A 135 6.45 9.45 5.28
CA ASN A 135 5.99 10.00 4.01
C ASN A 135 5.30 11.34 4.24
N LEU A 136 5.59 12.29 3.37
CA LEU A 136 4.96 13.60 3.27
C LEU A 136 4.21 13.64 1.94
N THR A 137 3.00 14.17 1.98
CA THR A 137 2.13 14.32 0.83
C THR A 137 1.61 15.74 0.81
N VAL A 138 1.65 16.39 -0.35
CA VAL A 138 1.06 17.70 -0.58
C VAL A 138 0.24 17.65 -1.85
N SER A 139 -0.97 18.16 -1.81
CA SER A 139 -1.91 18.21 -2.92
C SER A 139 -2.48 19.62 -3.06
N ILE A 140 -2.28 20.21 -4.23
CA ILE A 140 -2.65 21.59 -4.54
C ILE A 140 -3.58 21.53 -5.75
N PRO A 141 -4.90 21.66 -5.56
CA PRO A 141 -5.83 21.88 -6.65
C PRO A 141 -5.68 23.31 -7.18
N PHE A 142 -5.75 23.46 -8.49
CA PHE A 142 -5.69 24.75 -9.17
C PHE A 142 -6.47 24.69 -10.48
N SER A 143 -6.80 25.87 -11.02
CA SER A 143 -7.35 26.00 -12.37
C SER A 143 -6.57 27.07 -13.13
N PHE A 144 -5.98 26.70 -14.27
CA PHE A 144 -5.27 27.63 -15.17
C PHE A 144 -6.14 28.13 -16.33
N PHE A 145 -7.10 27.32 -16.80
CA PHE A 145 -7.73 27.54 -18.12
C PHE A 145 -9.17 28.04 -18.06
N SER A 146 -9.90 27.92 -16.95
CA SER A 146 -11.23 28.53 -16.76
C SER A 146 -11.68 28.48 -15.30
N LYS A 147 -12.36 29.54 -14.84
CA LYS A 147 -12.88 29.64 -13.47
C LYS A 147 -13.92 28.57 -13.13
N ASP A 148 -14.54 27.96 -14.16
CA ASP A 148 -15.70 27.08 -14.06
C ASP A 148 -15.48 25.64 -14.57
N SER A 149 -14.34 25.30 -15.18
CA SER A 149 -14.12 23.94 -15.73
C SER A 149 -12.64 23.59 -15.87
N SER A 150 -12.16 22.76 -14.94
CA SER A 150 -11.03 21.80 -15.03
C SER A 150 -10.32 21.72 -13.67
N ASP A 151 -10.61 20.65 -12.92
CA ASP A 151 -10.08 20.37 -11.59
C ASP A 151 -8.68 19.75 -11.69
N MET A 152 -7.69 20.59 -11.98
CA MET A 152 -6.29 20.15 -11.99
C MET A 152 -5.76 20.07 -10.57
N THR A 153 -4.96 19.06 -10.28
CA THR A 153 -4.33 18.84 -8.98
C THR A 153 -2.85 18.54 -9.18
N ALA A 154 -1.98 19.41 -8.65
CA ALA A 154 -0.57 19.09 -8.46
C ALA A 154 -0.42 18.29 -7.18
N SER A 155 0.36 17.21 -7.25
CA SER A 155 0.71 16.39 -6.11
C SER A 155 2.23 16.33 -5.96
N PHE A 156 2.69 16.35 -4.71
CA PHE A 156 4.08 16.12 -4.36
C PHE A 156 4.14 15.12 -3.21
N ASN A 157 4.99 14.12 -3.35
CA ASN A 157 5.22 13.09 -2.35
C ASN A 157 6.71 13.04 -2.06
N ALA A 158 7.07 12.95 -0.79
CA ALA A 158 8.44 12.73 -0.36
C ALA A 158 8.43 11.69 0.76
N GLY A 159 9.31 10.70 0.67
CA GLY A 159 9.35 9.59 1.60
C GLY A 159 10.77 9.19 1.94
N HIS A 160 10.94 8.62 3.12
CA HIS A 160 12.14 7.92 3.50
C HIS A 160 11.75 6.63 4.22
N SER A 161 12.25 5.50 3.72
CA SER A 161 12.18 4.20 4.37
C SER A 161 13.60 3.77 4.75
N LYS A 162 13.74 3.12 5.90
CA LYS A 162 15.03 2.51 6.28
C LYS A 162 15.45 1.41 5.31
N GLN A 163 14.49 0.72 4.70
CA GLN A 163 14.74 -0.37 3.79
C GLN A 163 14.86 0.07 2.32
N SER A 164 13.99 0.97 1.85
CA SER A 164 13.97 1.41 0.43
C SER A 164 14.59 2.80 0.17
N GLY A 165 15.04 3.49 1.22
CA GLY A 165 15.72 4.79 1.09
C GLY A 165 14.75 5.93 0.77
N ASN A 166 15.26 6.96 0.12
CA ASN A 166 14.50 8.17 -0.21
C ASN A 166 13.68 7.96 -1.49
N THR A 167 12.45 8.47 -1.49
CA THR A 167 11.54 8.46 -2.63
C THR A 167 10.94 9.85 -2.78
N TYR A 168 10.93 10.40 -3.99
CA TYR A 168 10.30 11.69 -4.27
C TYR A 168 9.47 11.57 -5.54
N SER A 169 8.27 12.12 -5.56
CA SER A 169 7.50 12.19 -6.80
C SER A 169 6.67 13.45 -6.86
N ALA A 170 6.52 13.97 -8.07
CA ALA A 170 5.64 15.08 -8.38
C ALA A 170 4.73 14.65 -9.54
N GLY A 171 3.48 15.06 -9.49
CA GLY A 171 2.54 14.73 -10.56
C GLY A 171 1.45 15.76 -10.71
N LEU A 172 0.79 15.69 -11.85
CA LEU A 172 -0.36 16.48 -12.23
C LEU A 172 -1.47 15.54 -12.65
N SER A 173 -2.65 15.67 -12.06
CA SER A 173 -3.85 14.96 -12.49
C SER A 173 -5.02 15.91 -12.64
N GLY A 174 -6.04 15.49 -13.36
CA GLY A 174 -7.27 16.26 -13.49
C GLY A 174 -8.25 15.65 -14.47
N THR A 175 -9.32 16.39 -14.71
CA THR A 175 -10.35 16.07 -15.71
C THR A 175 -10.31 17.04 -16.89
N ALA A 176 -10.76 16.54 -18.03
CA ALA A 176 -10.92 17.27 -19.29
C ALA A 176 -12.24 16.86 -19.96
N LEU A 177 -12.60 17.59 -21.03
CA LEU A 177 -13.92 17.62 -21.68
C LEU A 177 -14.97 18.36 -20.85
N ASP A 178 -15.97 18.91 -21.53
CA ASP A 178 -17.03 19.71 -20.89
C ASP A 178 -17.86 18.91 -19.87
N ASP A 179 -17.83 17.57 -19.97
CA ASP A 179 -18.52 16.63 -19.09
C ASP A 179 -17.59 15.89 -18.11
N ASN A 180 -16.32 16.28 -18.02
CA ASN A 180 -15.31 15.70 -17.12
C ASN A 180 -15.09 14.17 -17.27
N ARG A 181 -15.48 13.59 -18.41
CA ARG A 181 -15.36 12.13 -18.61
C ARG A 181 -13.95 11.67 -18.97
N LEU A 182 -13.06 12.58 -19.32
CA LEU A 182 -11.65 12.28 -19.55
C LEU A 182 -10.83 12.61 -18.30
N ASN A 183 -10.21 11.59 -17.72
CA ASN A 183 -9.30 11.72 -16.59
C ASN A 183 -7.87 11.54 -17.10
N TYR A 184 -6.94 12.34 -16.61
CA TYR A 184 -5.54 12.18 -16.92
C TYR A 184 -4.68 12.35 -15.67
N ALA A 185 -3.55 11.66 -15.64
CA ALA A 185 -2.55 11.79 -14.58
C ALA A 185 -1.16 11.56 -15.15
N VAL A 186 -0.25 12.50 -14.92
CA VAL A 186 1.16 12.40 -15.26
C VAL A 186 1.95 12.54 -13.98
N GLN A 187 2.89 11.64 -13.74
CA GLN A 187 3.74 11.67 -12.56
C GLN A 187 5.18 11.37 -12.94
N SER A 188 6.12 12.06 -12.32
CA SER A 188 7.53 11.71 -12.39
C SER A 188 8.11 11.69 -10.98
N GLY A 189 8.98 10.74 -10.73
CA GLY A 189 9.59 10.53 -9.43
C GLY A 189 10.97 9.91 -9.53
N HIS A 190 11.60 9.81 -8.38
CA HIS A 190 12.90 9.21 -8.20
C HIS A 190 12.90 8.40 -6.91
N ASP A 191 13.25 7.13 -7.05
CA ASP A 191 13.46 6.21 -5.96
C ASP A 191 14.95 5.90 -5.84
N ARG A 192 15.48 5.87 -4.62
CA ARG A 192 16.92 5.65 -4.38
C ARG A 192 17.48 4.39 -5.07
N TYR A 193 16.68 3.32 -5.14
CA TYR A 193 17.10 2.05 -5.72
C TYR A 193 16.62 1.84 -7.16
N SER A 194 15.41 2.30 -7.51
CA SER A 194 14.82 2.08 -8.84
C SER A 194 15.11 3.22 -9.83
N GLY A 195 15.74 4.30 -9.38
CA GLY A 195 16.09 5.43 -10.24
C GLY A 195 14.87 6.29 -10.57
N GLN A 196 14.93 6.98 -11.71
CA GLN A 196 13.85 7.84 -12.16
C GLN A 196 12.71 7.01 -12.77
N THR A 197 11.49 7.29 -12.33
CA THR A 197 10.25 6.70 -12.84
C THR A 197 9.33 7.80 -13.35
N SER A 198 8.68 7.58 -14.49
CA SER A 198 7.72 8.51 -15.06
C SER A 198 6.53 7.72 -15.58
N SER A 199 5.32 8.16 -15.26
CA SER A 199 4.09 7.53 -15.73
C SER A 199 3.10 8.55 -16.26
N ALA A 200 2.31 8.13 -17.23
CA ALA A 200 1.21 8.87 -17.80
C ALA A 200 0.02 7.93 -17.96
N ASN A 201 -1.13 8.33 -17.47
CA ASN A 201 -2.36 7.56 -17.50
C ASN A 201 -3.49 8.44 -18.02
N VAL A 202 -4.34 7.86 -18.88
CA VAL A 202 -5.53 8.49 -19.43
C VAL A 202 -6.68 7.51 -19.32
N GLY A 203 -7.82 7.97 -18.80
CA GLY A 203 -9.04 7.20 -18.66
C GLY A 203 -10.22 7.95 -19.23
N TYR A 204 -11.03 7.30 -20.07
CA TYR A 204 -12.24 7.85 -20.64
C TYR A 204 -13.46 7.05 -20.18
N GLN A 205 -14.40 7.75 -19.54
CA GLN A 205 -15.68 7.19 -19.11
C GLN A 205 -16.71 7.34 -20.25
N GLY A 206 -16.85 6.31 -21.09
CA GLY A 206 -17.89 6.20 -22.11
C GLY A 206 -19.31 6.07 -21.53
N SER A 207 -20.34 6.23 -22.37
CA SER A 207 -21.72 5.86 -22.04
C SER A 207 -21.99 4.36 -22.14
N MET A 208 -21.04 3.61 -22.70
CA MET A 208 -21.13 2.17 -22.98
C MET A 208 -19.96 1.38 -22.34
N GLY A 209 -19.23 2.02 -21.42
CA GLY A 209 -18.04 1.44 -20.79
C GLY A 209 -16.91 2.43 -20.56
N THR A 210 -15.79 1.94 -20.03
CA THR A 210 -14.58 2.71 -19.72
C THR A 210 -13.39 2.20 -20.52
N ILE A 211 -12.52 3.12 -20.89
CA ILE A 211 -11.25 2.81 -21.53
C ILE A 211 -10.15 3.48 -20.70
N ASN A 212 -9.12 2.71 -20.34
CA ASN A 212 -7.96 3.19 -19.60
C ASN A 212 -6.71 2.82 -20.36
N ALA A 213 -5.82 3.77 -20.56
CA ALA A 213 -4.51 3.56 -21.15
C ALA A 213 -3.45 4.16 -20.22
N GLY A 214 -2.34 3.44 -20.03
CA GLY A 214 -1.25 3.87 -19.17
C GLY A 214 0.09 3.53 -19.76
N TYR A 215 1.06 4.42 -19.60
CA TYR A 215 2.45 4.21 -19.95
C TYR A 215 3.32 4.53 -18.74
N SER A 216 4.23 3.64 -18.40
CA SER A 216 5.22 3.83 -17.33
C SER A 216 6.61 3.54 -17.86
N TYR A 217 7.52 4.43 -17.55
CA TYR A 217 8.92 4.37 -17.94
C TYR A 217 9.78 4.40 -16.69
N SER A 218 10.77 3.52 -16.64
CA SER A 218 11.86 3.52 -15.69
C SER A 218 13.17 3.33 -16.45
N LYS A 219 14.30 3.50 -15.76
CA LYS A 219 15.63 3.24 -16.35
C LYS A 219 15.78 1.79 -16.85
N ASP A 220 15.16 0.84 -16.16
CA ASP A 220 15.37 -0.59 -16.41
C ASP A 220 14.24 -1.26 -17.21
N TYR A 221 13.08 -0.61 -17.33
CA TYR A 221 11.94 -1.16 -18.05
C TYR A 221 10.96 -0.09 -18.50
N GLN A 222 10.13 -0.47 -19.48
CA GLN A 222 8.98 0.29 -19.94
C GLN A 222 7.76 -0.61 -19.95
N GLN A 223 6.61 -0.08 -19.57
CA GLN A 223 5.36 -0.80 -19.48
C GLN A 223 4.23 0.02 -20.10
N SER A 224 3.48 -0.61 -20.98
CA SER A 224 2.24 -0.07 -21.54
C SER A 224 1.07 -0.92 -21.05
N SER A 225 -0.05 -0.29 -20.75
CA SER A 225 -1.29 -0.94 -20.32
C SER A 225 -2.48 -0.36 -21.07
N LEU A 226 -3.41 -1.22 -21.43
CA LEU A 226 -4.70 -0.88 -22.03
C LEU A 226 -5.77 -1.75 -21.37
N GLY A 227 -6.80 -1.12 -20.85
CA GLY A 227 -7.94 -1.79 -20.21
C GLY A 227 -9.24 -1.23 -20.74
N VAL A 228 -10.18 -2.11 -21.07
CA VAL A 228 -11.54 -1.76 -21.50
C VAL A 228 -12.50 -2.54 -20.62
N ALA A 229 -13.49 -1.85 -20.05
CA ALA A 229 -14.53 -2.48 -19.24
C ALA A 229 -15.91 -1.93 -19.62
N GLY A 230 -16.92 -2.77 -19.62
CA GLY A 230 -18.30 -2.39 -19.94
C GLY A 230 -19.25 -3.54 -19.61
N GLY A 231 -20.53 -3.24 -19.62
CA GLY A 231 -21.64 -4.15 -19.36
C GLY A 231 -22.53 -4.30 -20.59
N ILE A 232 -23.20 -5.44 -20.67
CA ILE A 232 -24.20 -5.72 -21.70
C ILE A 232 -25.45 -6.19 -20.98
N VAL A 233 -26.57 -5.50 -21.23
CA VAL A 233 -27.88 -5.85 -20.68
C VAL A 233 -28.78 -6.30 -21.83
N ALA A 234 -29.18 -7.57 -21.82
CA ALA A 234 -30.21 -8.09 -22.70
C ALA A 234 -31.58 -7.96 -22.03
N HIS A 235 -32.53 -7.30 -22.70
CA HIS A 235 -33.91 -7.13 -22.24
C HIS A 235 -34.90 -7.38 -23.38
N SER A 236 -36.20 -7.45 -23.08
CA SER A 236 -37.26 -7.73 -24.05
C SER A 236 -37.32 -6.73 -25.22
N GLY A 237 -36.73 -5.54 -25.05
CA GLY A 237 -36.63 -4.49 -26.06
C GLY A 237 -35.33 -4.48 -26.85
N GLY A 238 -34.39 -5.40 -26.60
CA GLY A 238 -33.12 -5.49 -27.31
C GLY A 238 -31.90 -5.67 -26.40
N VAL A 239 -30.73 -5.31 -26.92
CA VAL A 239 -29.46 -5.34 -26.20
C VAL A 239 -28.97 -3.91 -26.01
N THR A 240 -28.69 -3.54 -24.76
CA THR A 240 -28.13 -2.23 -24.40
C THR A 240 -26.73 -2.41 -23.83
N LEU A 241 -25.77 -1.62 -24.31
CA LEU A 241 -24.42 -1.53 -23.75
C LEU A 241 -24.41 -0.47 -22.64
N THR A 242 -23.75 -0.77 -21.52
CA THR A 242 -23.71 0.08 -20.32
C THR A 242 -22.28 0.24 -19.81
#